data_AF-A0AAU6HZ81-F1
#
_entry.id   AF-A0AAU6HZ81-F1
#
_cell.length_a   1.000
_cell.length_b   1.000
_cell.length_c   1.000
_cell.angle_alpha   90.00
_cell.angle_beta   90.00
_cell.angle_gamma   90.00
#
_symmetry.space_group_name_H-M   'P 1'
#
loop_
_entity.id
_entity.type
_entity.pdbx_description
1 polymer ?
#
loop_
_entity_poly.entity_id
_entity_poly.type
_entity_poly.pdbx_seq_one_letter_code
_entity_poly.pdbx_strand_id
1 'polypeptide(L)'
;MNVSPLNADQRGRIADLIGAAKPAQDRLVEVLAVSVRDCAQHDHASQREDWYCQNLRSFCGERMGPVLRRLLEAEAEVERLTAEVGELHRGVTYAVGAAVRSVHQRGHDIALPLEIMEFLTGGAEAAAAASPRALPRDNFEVVITSPGGPPPVVAEEVRCNQCGGITTQAGFDGQGWTLDRLDRMADRHECLPRVSADDAADAACPQTLAPDESQGTSTEGTLGR
;
A
#
# COMPACT_ATOMS: atom_id res chain seq x y z
N MET A 1 34.36 -2.38 -11.99
CA MET A 1 35.00 -1.99 -10.71
C MET A 1 34.35 -2.84 -9.63
N ASN A 2 35.11 -3.57 -8.81
CA ASN A 2 34.54 -4.31 -7.68
C ASN A 2 34.15 -3.31 -6.60
N VAL A 3 32.86 -3.07 -6.41
CA VAL A 3 32.35 -2.18 -5.36
C VAL A 3 32.28 -2.99 -4.07
N SER A 4 33.16 -2.69 -3.11
CA SER A 4 33.11 -3.32 -1.79
C SER A 4 31.81 -2.92 -1.06
N PRO A 5 31.15 -3.86 -0.35
CA PRO A 5 30.02 -3.54 0.51
C PRO A 5 30.37 -2.47 1.55
N LEU A 6 29.42 -1.60 1.89
CA LEU A 6 29.62 -0.63 2.98
C LEU A 6 29.76 -1.38 4.31
N ASN A 7 30.72 -0.97 5.14
CA ASN A 7 30.82 -1.46 6.51
C ASN A 7 29.78 -0.79 7.44
N ALA A 8 29.66 -1.30 8.67
CA ALA A 8 28.67 -0.81 9.63
C ALA A 8 28.84 0.68 9.97
N ASP A 9 30.07 1.13 10.22
CA ASP A 9 30.38 2.52 10.56
C ASP A 9 30.06 3.49 9.40
N GLN A 10 30.33 3.07 8.16
CA GLN A 10 29.99 3.83 6.97
C GLN A 10 28.48 3.99 6.84
N ARG A 11 27.71 2.91 7.05
CA ARG A 11 26.25 2.97 7.03
C ARG A 11 25.69 3.89 8.12
N GLY A 12 26.25 3.82 9.33
CA GLY A 12 25.88 4.71 10.45
C GLY A 12 26.05 6.18 10.08
N ARG A 13 27.23 6.56 9.58
CA ARG A 13 27.49 7.95 9.14
C ARG A 13 26.58 8.40 8.01
N ILE A 14 26.26 7.52 7.06
CA ILE A 14 25.33 7.84 5.97
C ILE A 14 23.92 8.06 6.52
N ALA A 15 23.47 7.22 7.46
CA ALA A 15 22.18 7.39 8.11
C ALA A 15 22.09 8.72 8.86
N ASP A 16 23.14 9.11 9.59
CA ASP A 16 23.21 10.40 10.28
C ASP A 16 23.12 11.59 9.30
N LEU A 17 23.78 11.50 8.15
CA LEU A 17 23.75 12.54 7.11
C LEU A 17 22.38 12.64 6.41
N ILE A 18 21.70 11.52 6.20
CA ILE A 18 20.36 11.47 5.61
C ILE A 18 19.32 12.00 6.60
N GLY A 19 19.51 11.76 7.90
CA GLY A 19 18.61 12.19 8.96
C GLY A 19 17.22 11.57 8.83
N ALA A 20 16.18 12.39 9.00
CA ALA A 20 14.78 11.96 8.95
C ALA A 20 14.18 11.98 7.54
N ALA A 21 15.00 11.83 6.49
CA ALA A 21 14.48 11.77 5.13
C ALA A 21 13.53 10.58 4.96
N LYS A 22 12.41 10.82 4.28
CA LYS A 22 11.44 9.76 3.98
C LYS A 22 12.02 8.80 2.93
N PRO A 23 11.63 7.52 2.94
CA PRO A 23 11.93 6.61 1.85
C PRO A 23 11.48 7.20 0.51
N ALA A 24 12.30 7.03 -0.52
CA ALA A 24 11.93 7.43 -1.87
C ALA A 24 10.80 6.52 -2.38
N GLN A 25 9.74 7.13 -2.91
CA GLN A 25 8.70 6.38 -3.62
C GLN A 25 9.22 6.00 -5.01
N ASP A 26 8.72 4.88 -5.56
CA ASP A 26 9.11 4.39 -6.90
C ASP A 26 9.01 5.48 -7.97
N ARG A 27 7.89 6.22 -7.97
CA ARG A 27 7.66 7.34 -8.88
C ARG A 27 8.74 8.43 -8.77
N LEU A 28 9.25 8.70 -7.57
CA LEU A 28 10.32 9.69 -7.38
C LEU A 28 11.64 9.18 -7.97
N VAL A 29 11.93 7.89 -7.81
CA VAL A 29 13.12 7.25 -8.38
C VAL A 29 13.04 7.27 -9.92
N GLU A 30 11.88 6.99 -10.49
CA GLU A 30 11.65 7.07 -11.95
C GLU A 30 11.86 8.49 -12.48
N VAL A 31 11.27 9.51 -11.85
CA VAL A 31 11.44 10.92 -12.25
C VAL A 31 12.91 11.33 -12.17
N LEU A 32 13.63 10.89 -11.13
CA LEU A 32 15.07 11.13 -11.02
C LEU A 32 15.83 10.44 -12.15
N ALA A 33 15.52 9.19 -12.48
CA ALA A 33 16.16 8.46 -13.57
C ALA A 33 15.96 9.14 -14.94
N VAL A 34 14.74 9.62 -15.21
CA VAL A 34 14.43 10.42 -16.40
C VAL A 34 15.27 11.69 -16.41
N SER A 35 15.31 12.43 -15.30
CA SER A 35 16.09 13.66 -15.18
C SER A 35 17.58 13.44 -15.43
N VAL A 36 18.14 12.34 -14.89
CA VAL A 36 19.54 11.95 -15.12
C VAL A 36 19.81 11.64 -16.58
N ARG A 37 18.94 10.84 -17.22
CA ARG A 37 19.05 10.52 -18.66
C ARG A 37 18.98 11.79 -19.51
N ASP A 38 17.97 12.62 -19.26
CA ASP A 38 17.74 13.83 -20.04
C ASP A 38 18.92 14.80 -19.91
N CYS A 39 19.47 14.98 -18.70
CA CYS A 39 20.71 15.74 -18.50
C CYS A 39 21.92 15.13 -19.22
N ALA A 40 22.02 13.80 -19.30
CA ALA A 40 23.13 13.14 -19.98
C ALA A 40 23.04 13.21 -21.51
N GLN A 41 21.82 13.28 -22.04
CA GLN A 41 21.53 13.30 -23.48
C GLN A 41 21.31 14.71 -24.04
N HIS A 42 21.24 15.73 -23.17
CA HIS A 42 21.03 17.10 -23.58
C HIS A 42 22.20 17.60 -24.46
N ASP A 43 21.87 18.27 -25.56
CA ASP A 43 22.87 18.85 -26.45
C ASP A 43 23.35 20.20 -25.95
N HIS A 44 24.49 20.16 -25.27
CA HIS A 44 25.15 21.34 -24.72
C HIS A 44 26.00 22.11 -25.74
N ALA A 45 26.16 21.61 -26.98
CA ALA A 45 27.02 22.23 -27.98
C ALA A 45 26.31 23.34 -28.77
N SER A 46 25.00 23.20 -28.99
CA SER A 46 24.22 24.14 -29.80
C SER A 46 23.61 25.30 -29.00
N GLN A 47 23.49 25.15 -27.69
CA GLN A 47 22.96 26.18 -26.79
C GLN A 47 24.11 26.83 -26.03
N ARG A 48 24.16 28.18 -26.01
CA ARG A 48 25.03 28.92 -25.08
C ARG A 48 24.52 28.71 -23.67
N GLU A 49 24.78 27.53 -23.13
CA GLU A 49 24.31 27.19 -21.80
C GLU A 49 25.10 27.92 -20.74
N ASP A 50 24.38 28.31 -19.70
CA ASP A 50 24.96 28.92 -18.53
C ASP A 50 25.68 27.87 -17.66
N TRP A 51 26.44 28.37 -16.69
CA TRP A 51 27.14 27.54 -15.70
C TRP A 51 26.17 26.66 -14.87
N TYR A 52 24.88 27.01 -14.83
CA TYR A 52 23.89 26.27 -14.08
C TYR A 52 23.59 24.91 -14.74
N CYS A 53 23.44 24.86 -16.06
CA CYS A 53 23.24 23.60 -16.78
C CYS A 53 24.45 22.66 -16.68
N GLN A 54 25.68 23.20 -16.69
CA GLN A 54 26.89 22.39 -16.49
C GLN A 54 26.93 21.75 -15.10
N ASN A 55 26.60 22.51 -14.05
CA ASN A 55 26.55 21.99 -12.68
C ASN A 55 25.48 20.91 -12.52
N LEU A 56 24.30 21.12 -13.13
CA LEU A 56 23.21 20.15 -13.09
C LEU A 56 23.61 18.85 -13.81
N ARG A 57 24.28 18.95 -14.96
CA ARG A 57 24.83 17.79 -15.68
C ARG A 57 25.84 17.02 -14.84
N SER A 58 26.81 17.70 -14.22
CA SER A 58 27.80 17.04 -13.36
C SER A 58 27.15 16.37 -12.14
N PHE A 59 26.12 16.97 -11.55
CA PHE A 59 25.42 16.36 -10.43
C PHE A 59 24.55 15.16 -10.87
N CYS A 60 23.60 15.38 -11.77
CA CYS A 60 22.64 14.36 -12.18
C CYS A 60 23.32 13.25 -13.00
N GLY A 61 24.10 13.60 -14.02
CA GLY A 61 24.74 12.63 -14.91
C GLY A 61 25.85 11.86 -14.23
N GLU A 62 26.86 12.56 -13.71
CA GLU A 62 28.10 11.92 -13.26
C GLU A 62 28.02 11.36 -11.84
N ARG A 63 27.28 12.03 -10.93
CA ARG A 63 27.17 11.60 -9.53
C ARG A 63 25.95 10.73 -9.27
N MET A 64 24.77 11.13 -9.75
CA MET A 64 23.53 10.38 -9.47
C MET A 64 23.36 9.14 -10.35
N GLY A 65 23.87 9.13 -11.59
CA GLY A 65 23.81 7.95 -12.46
C GLY A 65 24.37 6.67 -11.82
N PRO A 66 25.63 6.67 -11.31
CA PRO A 66 26.19 5.52 -10.62
C PRO A 66 25.44 5.13 -9.34
N VAL A 67 24.86 6.10 -8.63
CA VAL A 67 24.04 5.84 -7.43
C VAL A 67 22.78 5.06 -7.80
N LEU A 68 22.05 5.50 -8.84
CA LEU A 68 20.86 4.80 -9.34
C LEU A 68 21.19 3.39 -9.83
N ARG A 69 22.33 3.22 -10.53
CA ARG A 69 22.79 1.89 -10.98
C ARG A 69 22.98 0.96 -9.78
N ARG A 70 23.68 1.42 -8.74
CA ARG A 70 23.93 0.65 -7.52
C ARG A 70 22.64 0.31 -6.78
N LEU A 71 21.66 1.22 -6.78
CA LEU A 71 20.34 0.97 -6.18
C LEU A 71 19.63 -0.20 -6.88
N LEU A 72 19.54 -0.17 -8.22
CA LEU A 72 18.91 -1.24 -9.00
C LEU A 72 19.60 -2.60 -8.80
N GLU A 73 20.93 -2.62 -8.73
CA GLU A 73 21.69 -3.85 -8.45
C GLU A 73 21.38 -4.40 -7.05
N ALA A 74 21.23 -3.52 -6.06
CA ALA A 74 20.88 -3.92 -4.70
C ALA A 74 19.44 -4.44 -4.61
N GLU A 75 18.49 -3.82 -5.30
CA GLU A 75 17.08 -4.27 -5.37
C GLU A 75 16.97 -5.66 -6.02
N ALA A 76 17.66 -5.87 -7.14
CA ALA A 76 17.70 -7.16 -7.80
C ALA A 76 18.30 -8.27 -6.91
N GLU A 77 19.33 -7.95 -6.13
CA GLU A 77 19.93 -8.91 -5.19
C GLU A 77 18.99 -9.23 -4.01
N VAL A 78 18.27 -8.23 -3.50
CA VAL A 78 17.25 -8.44 -2.45
C VAL A 78 16.11 -9.33 -2.98
N GLU A 79 15.64 -9.10 -4.21
CA GLU A 79 14.64 -9.94 -4.85
C GLU A 79 15.13 -11.39 -4.98
N ARG A 80 16.36 -11.59 -5.48
CA ARG A 80 16.99 -12.91 -5.61
C ARG A 80 17.08 -13.63 -4.27
N LEU A 81 17.59 -12.97 -3.23
CA LEU A 81 17.72 -13.54 -1.89
C LEU A 81 16.36 -13.86 -1.27
N THR A 82 15.36 -13.02 -1.49
CA THR A 82 13.99 -13.24 -1.02
C THR A 82 13.38 -14.49 -1.67
N ALA A 83 13.60 -14.67 -2.98
CA ALA A 83 13.18 -15.87 -3.69
C ALA A 83 13.89 -17.14 -3.14
N GLU A 84 15.20 -17.07 -2.91
CA GLU A 84 15.99 -18.18 -2.36
C GLU A 84 15.53 -18.58 -0.96
N VAL A 85 15.31 -17.62 -0.06
CA VAL A 85 14.76 -17.86 1.27
C VAL A 85 13.36 -18.47 1.18
N GLY A 86 12.54 -18.00 0.24
CA GLY A 86 11.22 -18.57 -0.02
C GLY A 86 11.26 -20.05 -0.40
N GLU A 87 12.19 -20.45 -1.27
CA GLU A 87 12.38 -21.86 -1.65
C GLU A 87 12.89 -22.71 -0.48
N LEU A 88 13.87 -22.21 0.27
CA LEU A 88 14.37 -22.92 1.46
C LEU A 88 13.27 -23.12 2.49
N HIS A 89 12.46 -22.09 2.72
CA HIS A 89 11.34 -22.17 3.66
C HIS A 89 10.27 -23.17 3.20
N ARG A 90 9.94 -23.21 1.90
CA ARG A 90 9.08 -24.25 1.32
C ARG A 90 9.66 -25.64 1.54
N GLY A 91 10.96 -25.84 1.26
CA GLY A 91 11.65 -27.10 1.45
C GLY A 91 11.59 -27.61 2.90
N VAL A 92 11.87 -26.74 3.87
CA VAL A 92 11.76 -27.04 5.31
C VAL A 92 10.32 -27.43 5.66
N THR A 93 9.34 -26.67 5.19
CA THR A 93 7.92 -26.92 5.46
C THR A 93 7.49 -28.28 4.92
N TYR A 94 7.89 -28.65 3.69
CA TYR A 94 7.61 -29.95 3.11
C TYR A 94 8.29 -31.09 3.88
N ALA A 95 9.56 -30.93 4.26
CA ALA A 95 10.31 -31.93 5.00
C ALA A 95 9.70 -32.19 6.38
N VAL A 96 9.36 -31.13 7.12
CA VAL A 96 8.67 -31.22 8.41
C VAL A 96 7.31 -31.89 8.25
N GLY A 97 6.50 -31.47 7.27
CA GLY A 97 5.20 -32.09 7.00
C GLY A 97 5.31 -33.57 6.63
N ALA A 98 6.32 -33.97 5.86
CA ALA A 98 6.58 -35.37 5.54
C ALA A 98 7.02 -36.18 6.77
N ALA A 99 7.87 -35.61 7.63
CA ALA A 99 8.29 -36.25 8.87
C ALA A 99 7.11 -36.46 9.83
N VAL A 100 6.26 -35.45 10.02
CA VAL A 100 5.04 -35.54 10.84
C VAL A 100 4.11 -36.64 10.31
N ARG A 101 3.86 -36.69 9.00
CA ARG A 101 3.06 -37.76 8.38
C ARG A 101 3.69 -39.14 8.57
N SER A 102 5.01 -39.25 8.44
CA SER A 102 5.73 -40.52 8.65
C SER A 102 5.63 -41.03 10.09
N VAL A 103 5.64 -40.13 11.08
CA VAL A 103 5.42 -40.49 12.49
C VAL A 103 3.98 -40.97 12.69
N HIS A 104 3.00 -40.27 12.12
CA HIS A 104 1.59 -40.63 12.20
C HIS A 104 1.28 -42.00 11.55
N GLN A 105 1.83 -42.28 10.36
CA GLN A 105 1.59 -43.54 9.63
C GLN A 105 2.21 -44.77 10.29
N ARG A 106 3.27 -44.63 11.08
CA ARG A 106 3.93 -45.76 11.76
C ARG A 106 3.13 -46.31 12.94
N GLY A 107 1.88 -45.85 13.15
CA GLY A 107 0.93 -46.50 14.06
C GLY A 107 1.39 -46.56 15.51
N HIS A 108 2.23 -45.62 15.92
CA HIS A 108 2.74 -45.60 17.27
C HIS A 108 1.70 -44.96 18.20
N ASP A 109 1.24 -45.77 19.17
CA ASP A 109 0.74 -45.35 20.49
C ASP A 109 1.82 -44.56 21.29
N ILE A 110 2.55 -43.66 20.62
CA ILE A 110 3.31 -42.62 21.31
C ILE A 110 2.30 -41.52 21.53
N ALA A 111 1.71 -41.51 22.73
CA ALA A 111 1.03 -40.33 23.25
C ALA A 111 2.06 -39.19 23.24
N LEU A 112 2.11 -38.43 22.14
CA LEU A 112 2.87 -37.20 22.09
C LEU A 112 2.29 -36.30 23.19
N PRO A 113 3.12 -35.74 24.07
CA PRO A 113 2.67 -34.76 25.05
C PRO A 113 1.85 -33.69 24.32
N LEU A 114 0.66 -33.37 24.85
CA LEU A 114 -0.24 -32.36 24.28
C LEU A 114 0.48 -31.04 23.96
N GLU A 115 1.52 -30.71 24.74
CA GLU A 115 2.39 -29.53 24.58
C GLU A 115 3.10 -29.46 23.20
N ILE A 116 3.43 -30.60 22.56
CA ILE A 116 4.09 -30.61 21.24
C ILE A 116 3.07 -30.41 20.12
N MET A 117 1.83 -30.92 20.28
CA MET A 117 0.77 -30.67 19.30
C MET A 117 0.38 -29.19 19.28
N GLU A 118 0.28 -28.55 20.44
CA GLU A 118 -0.08 -27.13 20.57
C GLU A 118 0.94 -26.21 19.90
N PHE A 119 2.24 -26.54 19.96
CA PHE A 119 3.29 -25.79 19.25
C PHE A 119 3.21 -25.94 17.72
N LEU A 120 2.83 -27.12 17.23
CA LEU A 120 2.74 -27.40 15.79
C LEU A 120 1.44 -26.88 15.16
N THR A 121 0.32 -26.85 15.89
CA THR A 121 -0.97 -26.33 15.40
C THR A 121 -1.16 -24.84 15.71
N GLY A 122 -0.68 -24.36 16.86
CA GLY A 122 -0.81 -22.95 17.27
C GLY A 122 -0.08 -21.97 16.34
N GLY A 123 1.01 -22.40 15.69
CA GLY A 123 1.69 -21.61 14.66
C GLY A 123 0.91 -21.51 13.34
N ALA A 124 0.11 -22.52 12.99
CA ALA A 124 -0.67 -22.55 11.76
C ALA A 124 -1.94 -21.67 11.87
N GLU A 125 -2.61 -21.68 13.04
CA GLU A 125 -3.75 -20.78 13.29
C GLU A 125 -3.31 -19.32 13.50
N ALA A 126 -2.15 -19.06 14.12
CA ALA A 126 -1.61 -17.69 14.21
C ALA A 126 -1.22 -17.10 12.84
N ALA A 127 -0.83 -17.94 11.88
CA ALA A 127 -0.58 -17.51 10.49
C ALA A 127 -1.88 -17.27 9.70
N ALA A 128 -2.96 -18.00 10.01
CA ALA A 128 -4.28 -17.81 9.40
C ALA A 128 -5.09 -16.67 10.05
N ALA A 129 -4.88 -16.40 11.34
CA ALA A 129 -5.44 -15.29 12.10
C ALA A 129 -4.54 -14.05 12.10
N ALA A 130 -3.74 -13.87 11.02
CA ALA A 130 -3.14 -12.58 10.73
C ALA A 130 -4.29 -11.56 10.63
N SER A 131 -4.43 -10.80 11.72
CA SER A 131 -5.35 -9.66 11.93
C SER A 131 -5.67 -8.93 10.62
N PRO A 132 -6.92 -8.48 10.37
CA PRO A 132 -7.23 -7.65 9.21
C PRO A 132 -6.20 -6.53 9.15
N ARG A 133 -5.32 -6.64 8.17
CA ARG A 133 -4.09 -5.85 8.12
C ARG A 133 -4.57 -4.45 7.80
N ALA A 134 -4.42 -3.53 8.75
CA ALA A 134 -4.64 -2.11 8.49
C ALA A 134 -3.96 -1.77 7.16
N LEU A 135 -4.73 -1.21 6.23
CA LEU A 135 -4.22 -1.03 4.88
C LEU A 135 -3.07 -0.03 4.89
N PRO A 136 -2.00 -0.28 4.13
CA PRO A 136 -0.97 0.73 3.89
C PRO A 136 -1.61 2.05 3.47
N ARG A 137 -1.10 3.15 4.02
CA ARG A 137 -1.56 4.52 3.76
C ARG A 137 -1.66 4.87 2.28
N ASP A 138 -0.84 4.22 1.45
CA ASP A 138 -0.76 4.43 0.00
C ASP A 138 -1.96 3.84 -0.78
N ASN A 139 -2.84 3.10 -0.10
CA ASN A 139 -4.05 2.54 -0.70
C ASN A 139 -5.25 3.49 -0.70
N PHE A 140 -5.07 4.76 -0.34
CA PHE A 140 -6.15 5.75 -0.38
C PHE A 140 -5.82 6.89 -1.33
N GLU A 141 -6.71 7.11 -2.30
CA GLU A 141 -6.68 8.29 -3.17
C GLU A 141 -7.56 9.40 -2.58
N VAL A 142 -6.98 10.59 -2.45
CA VAL A 142 -7.71 11.79 -2.05
C VAL A 142 -8.33 12.40 -3.31
N VAL A 143 -9.65 12.33 -3.43
CA VAL A 143 -10.38 12.92 -4.55
C VAL A 143 -10.73 14.36 -4.19
N ILE A 144 -10.05 15.28 -4.84
CA ILE A 144 -10.30 16.72 -4.70
C ILE A 144 -11.36 17.12 -5.73
N THR A 145 -12.61 17.17 -5.32
CA THR A 145 -13.67 17.87 -6.07
C THR A 145 -13.60 19.35 -5.70
N SER A 146 -13.30 20.21 -6.67
CA SER A 146 -13.48 21.65 -6.48
C SER A 146 -14.06 22.27 -7.74
N PRO A 147 -15.29 22.82 -7.67
CA PRO A 147 -15.81 23.69 -8.71
C PRO A 147 -15.29 25.12 -8.46
N GLY A 148 -14.09 25.43 -8.94
CA GLY A 148 -13.70 26.81 -9.33
C GLY A 148 -13.64 27.92 -8.26
N GLY A 149 -13.36 27.66 -6.98
CA GLY A 149 -13.18 28.69 -5.94
C GLY A 149 -11.75 28.79 -5.36
N PRO A 150 -11.33 29.95 -4.81
CA PRO A 150 -10.02 30.10 -4.14
C PRO A 150 -9.99 29.39 -2.76
N PRO A 151 -8.80 28.92 -2.29
CA PRO A 151 -8.65 27.88 -1.26
C PRO A 151 -8.85 28.38 0.19
N PRO A 152 -9.06 27.50 1.20
CA PRO A 152 -8.35 26.22 1.41
C PRO A 152 -9.06 25.02 0.78
N VAL A 153 -8.30 24.23 0.02
CA VAL A 153 -8.75 22.98 -0.60
C VAL A 153 -8.95 21.93 0.50
N VAL A 154 -10.20 21.73 0.88
CA VAL A 154 -10.61 20.59 1.69
C VAL A 154 -10.90 19.45 0.72
N ALA A 155 -10.22 18.32 0.87
CA ALA A 155 -10.62 17.12 0.14
C ALA A 155 -12.02 16.69 0.58
N GLU A 156 -12.94 16.47 -0.34
CA GLU A 156 -14.32 16.07 -0.01
C GLU A 156 -14.45 14.54 0.07
N GLU A 157 -13.61 13.81 -0.66
CA GLU A 157 -13.69 12.36 -0.78
C GLU A 157 -12.32 11.68 -0.61
N VAL A 158 -12.32 10.55 0.09
CA VAL A 158 -11.18 9.62 0.13
C VAL A 158 -11.67 8.25 -0.34
N ARG A 159 -10.98 7.68 -1.32
CA ARG A 159 -11.31 6.39 -1.95
C ARG A 159 -10.24 5.35 -1.65
N CYS A 160 -10.66 4.16 -1.25
CA CYS A 160 -9.76 3.01 -1.18
C CYS A 160 -9.46 2.49 -2.59
N ASN A 161 -8.20 2.42 -2.97
CA ASN A 161 -7.73 1.93 -4.27
C ASN A 161 -7.96 0.42 -4.48
N GLN A 162 -8.18 -0.34 -3.39
CA GLN A 162 -8.41 -1.78 -3.47
C GLN A 162 -9.90 -2.13 -3.66
N CYS A 163 -10.80 -1.64 -2.81
CA CYS A 163 -12.23 -1.98 -2.91
C CYS A 163 -13.05 -0.94 -3.69
N GLY A 164 -12.50 0.26 -3.93
CA GLY A 164 -13.24 1.39 -4.48
C GLY A 164 -14.25 2.02 -3.49
N GLY A 165 -14.25 1.58 -2.24
CA GLY A 165 -15.09 2.12 -1.18
C GLY A 165 -14.78 3.61 -0.97
N ILE A 166 -15.80 4.44 -1.14
CA ILE A 166 -15.74 5.87 -0.85
C ILE A 166 -16.15 6.06 0.61
N THR A 167 -15.28 6.65 1.42
CA THR A 167 -15.69 7.06 2.77
C THR A 167 -16.03 8.55 2.71
N THR A 168 -17.31 8.86 2.76
CA THR A 168 -17.83 10.25 2.68
C THR A 168 -17.96 10.91 4.05
N GLN A 169 -17.36 10.35 5.10
CA GLN A 169 -17.56 10.82 6.47
C GLN A 169 -16.79 12.10 6.85
N ALA A 170 -16.19 12.81 5.89
CA ALA A 170 -15.67 14.15 6.09
C ALA A 170 -16.53 15.18 5.37
N GLY A 171 -17.65 15.48 6.01
CA GLY A 171 -18.43 16.67 5.73
C GLY A 171 -19.31 17.13 6.89
N PHE A 172 -19.32 16.45 8.04
CA PHE A 172 -20.28 16.80 9.09
C PHE A 172 -19.91 18.10 9.85
N ASP A 173 -18.64 18.52 9.84
CA ASP A 173 -18.18 19.68 10.64
C ASP A 173 -17.34 20.73 9.88
N GLY A 174 -17.18 20.60 8.56
CA GLY A 174 -16.44 21.58 7.74
C GLY A 174 -14.93 21.71 8.03
N GLN A 175 -14.33 20.83 8.82
CA GLN A 175 -12.91 20.93 9.22
C GLN A 175 -11.91 20.25 8.27
N GLY A 176 -12.38 19.63 7.19
CA GLY A 176 -11.55 18.90 6.24
C GLY A 176 -10.76 17.72 6.80
N TRP A 177 -9.98 17.08 5.93
CA TRP A 177 -9.14 15.93 6.33
C TRP A 177 -7.79 16.39 6.86
N THR A 178 -7.47 15.98 8.08
CA THR A 178 -6.11 16.06 8.64
C THR A 178 -5.41 14.71 8.49
N LEU A 179 -4.06 14.71 8.54
CA LEU A 179 -3.28 13.46 8.46
C LEU A 179 -3.65 12.48 9.58
N ASP A 180 -3.82 12.96 10.82
CA ASP A 180 -4.29 12.17 11.97
C ASP A 180 -5.68 11.54 11.77
N ARG A 181 -6.53 12.14 10.92
CA ARG A 181 -7.88 11.61 10.63
C ARG A 181 -7.82 10.53 9.55
N LEU A 182 -6.92 10.70 8.57
CA LEU A 182 -6.60 9.66 7.57
C LEU A 182 -6.01 8.42 8.25
N ASP A 183 -5.09 8.59 9.20
CA ASP A 183 -4.45 7.47 9.90
C ASP A 183 -5.50 6.67 10.73
N ARG A 184 -6.35 7.36 11.49
CA ARG A 184 -7.46 6.71 12.23
C ARG A 184 -8.50 6.02 11.34
N MET A 185 -8.62 6.45 10.08
CA MET A 185 -9.53 5.85 9.12
C MET A 185 -8.92 4.59 8.50
N ALA A 186 -7.64 4.64 8.10
CA ALA A 186 -6.91 3.49 7.57
C ALA A 186 -6.92 2.31 8.57
N ASP A 187 -6.84 2.61 9.87
CA ASP A 187 -6.92 1.62 10.94
C ASP A 187 -8.32 0.98 11.09
N ARG A 188 -9.39 1.69 10.69
CA ARG A 188 -10.79 1.23 10.81
C ARG A 188 -11.37 0.67 9.53
N HIS A 189 -10.71 0.88 8.38
CA HIS A 189 -11.24 0.47 7.09
C HIS A 189 -10.96 -1.01 6.83
N GLU A 190 -11.95 -1.84 7.09
CA GLU A 190 -11.95 -3.24 6.68
C GLU A 190 -12.27 -3.33 5.19
N CYS A 191 -11.22 -3.51 4.37
CA CYS A 191 -11.36 -3.65 2.93
C CYS A 191 -11.97 -5.01 2.59
N LEU A 192 -13.30 -5.06 2.46
CA LEU A 192 -13.96 -6.22 1.89
C LEU A 192 -13.64 -6.28 0.38
N PRO A 193 -13.22 -7.44 -0.15
CA PRO A 193 -12.96 -7.59 -1.57
C PRO A 193 -14.22 -7.23 -2.35
N ARG A 194 -14.03 -6.50 -3.45
CA ARG A 194 -15.10 -6.09 -4.35
C ARG A 194 -15.72 -7.35 -4.92
N VAL A 195 -16.88 -7.74 -4.39
CA VAL A 195 -17.73 -8.76 -5.00
C VAL A 195 -17.99 -8.28 -6.42
N SER A 196 -17.63 -9.08 -7.41
CA SER A 196 -17.76 -8.67 -8.81
C SER A 196 -19.22 -8.29 -9.07
N ALA A 197 -19.47 -7.34 -9.98
CA ALA A 197 -20.85 -6.96 -10.31
C ALA A 197 -21.68 -8.16 -10.81
N ASP A 198 -21.02 -9.22 -11.27
CA ASP A 198 -21.63 -10.47 -11.71
C ASP A 198 -22.06 -11.36 -10.53
N ASP A 199 -21.38 -11.29 -9.38
CA ASP A 199 -21.72 -12.07 -8.17
C ASP A 199 -22.77 -11.36 -7.27
N ALA A 200 -22.95 -10.04 -7.43
CA ALA A 200 -23.93 -9.26 -6.65
C ALA A 200 -25.40 -9.52 -7.08
N ALA A 201 -25.62 -10.10 -8.26
CA ALA A 201 -26.96 -10.44 -8.75
C ALA A 201 -27.62 -11.60 -7.98
N ASP A 202 -26.83 -12.48 -7.35
CA ASP A 202 -27.34 -13.67 -6.66
C ASP A 202 -27.56 -13.47 -5.15
N ALA A 203 -27.07 -12.37 -4.57
CA ALA A 203 -27.25 -12.02 -3.16
C ALA A 203 -28.37 -10.99 -2.96
N ALA A 204 -29.57 -11.27 -3.48
CA ALA A 204 -30.74 -10.44 -3.24
C ALA A 204 -31.18 -10.53 -1.76
N CYS A 205 -31.16 -9.37 -1.10
CA CYS A 205 -31.79 -9.08 0.18
C CYS A 205 -33.33 -9.34 0.11
N PRO A 206 -33.99 -9.83 1.18
CA PRO A 206 -35.43 -10.08 1.15
C PRO A 206 -36.21 -8.77 0.99
N GLN A 207 -37.22 -8.80 0.13
CA GLN A 207 -38.10 -7.68 -0.19
C GLN A 207 -38.75 -7.08 1.05
N THR A 208 -38.49 -5.79 1.31
CA THR A 208 -39.33 -4.97 2.17
C THR A 208 -40.61 -4.61 1.42
N LEU A 209 -41.72 -4.94 2.07
CA LEU A 209 -43.11 -4.80 1.63
C LEU A 209 -43.46 -3.39 1.13
N ALA A 210 -44.32 -3.35 0.10
CA ALA A 210 -44.94 -2.15 -0.45
C ALA A 210 -45.79 -1.40 0.59
N PRO A 211 -45.90 -0.06 0.52
CA PRO A 211 -46.92 0.66 1.27
C PRO A 211 -48.27 0.56 0.56
N ASP A 212 -49.28 0.25 1.38
CA ASP A 212 -50.71 0.21 1.07
C ASP A 212 -51.23 1.65 0.84
N GLU A 213 -51.59 1.96 -0.41
CA GLU A 213 -52.31 3.19 -0.75
C GLU A 213 -53.80 3.01 -0.46
N SER A 214 -54.22 3.39 0.74
CA SER A 214 -55.64 3.66 0.98
C SER A 214 -55.87 4.85 1.90
N GLN A 215 -56.85 5.66 1.47
CA GLN A 215 -57.64 6.66 2.21
C GLN A 215 -57.14 8.11 2.19
N GLY A 216 -57.87 8.93 1.44
CA GLY A 216 -57.76 10.39 1.47
C GLY A 216 -58.54 11.05 2.60
N THR A 217 -58.59 12.38 2.58
CA THR A 217 -59.81 13.17 2.82
C THR A 217 -59.54 14.63 2.49
N SER A 218 -60.52 15.22 1.82
CA SER A 218 -60.69 16.64 1.55
C SER A 218 -60.63 17.49 2.82
N THR A 219 -60.12 18.72 2.70
CA THR A 219 -60.72 19.87 3.41
C THR A 219 -60.67 21.12 2.53
N GLU A 220 -61.86 21.68 2.32
CA GLU A 220 -62.15 22.98 1.73
C GLU A 220 -61.65 24.16 2.60
N GLY A 221 -61.50 25.31 1.93
CA GLY A 221 -61.70 26.64 2.51
C GLY A 221 -60.47 27.55 2.46
N THR A 222 -60.54 28.88 2.31
CA THR A 222 -61.58 29.85 1.98
C THR A 222 -60.83 31.19 1.86
N LEU A 223 -61.13 31.95 0.79
CA LEU A 223 -61.06 33.42 0.61
C LEU A 223 -59.96 34.28 1.29
N GLY A 224 -59.35 35.16 0.48
CA GLY A 224 -58.76 36.42 0.94
C GLY A 224 -58.35 37.33 -0.21
N ARG A 225 -59.23 38.29 -0.50
CA ARG A 225 -59.23 39.37 -1.52
C ARG A 225 -57.90 39.91 -2.03
#